data_AF-A0AAU2BU23-F1
#
_entry.id   AF-A0AAU2BU23-F1
#
_cell.length_a   1.000
_cell.length_b   1.000
_cell.length_c   1.000
_cell.angle_alpha   90.00
_cell.angle_beta   90.00
_cell.angle_gamma   90.00
#
_symmetry.space_group_name_H-M   'P 1'
#
loop_
_entity.id
_entity.type
_entity.pdbx_description
1 polymer ?
#
loop_
_entity_poly.entity_id
_entity_poly.type
_entity_poly.pdbx_seq_one_letter_code
_entity_poly.pdbx_strand_id
1 'polypeptide(L)' 'MAIYDRRAHSALHTLGITLSHAPGRYSRYIETIDQLLATAPALIRNWTPRDMDTALYWLNTT' A
#
# COMPACT_ATOMS: atom_id res chain seq x y z
N MET A 1 -6.95 11.08 3.59
CA MET A 1 -7.83 9.90 3.70
C MET A 1 -7.42 9.02 2.52
N ALA A 2 -6.52 8.04 2.72
CA ALA A 2 -6.97 6.71 3.09
C ALA A 2 -5.85 5.79 3.65
N ILE A 3 -5.22 6.14 4.78
CA ILE A 3 -4.16 5.32 5.44
C ILE A 3 -4.65 3.89 5.81
N TYR A 4 -5.96 3.61 5.70
CA TYR A 4 -6.49 2.26 5.88
C TYR A 4 -7.86 2.07 5.19
N ASP A 5 -7.96 2.30 3.88
CA ASP A 5 -9.18 2.00 3.12
C ASP A 5 -9.15 0.57 2.56
N ARG A 6 -10.31 -0.10 2.52
CA ARG A 6 -10.48 -1.46 1.98
C ARG A 6 -9.98 -1.57 0.54
N ARG A 7 -10.03 -0.47 -0.23
CA ARG A 7 -9.53 -0.39 -1.60
C ARG A 7 -8.01 -0.51 -1.70
N ALA A 8 -7.27 0.09 -0.77
CA ALA A 8 -5.82 -0.05 -0.74
C ALA A 8 -5.41 -1.51 -0.43
N HIS A 9 -6.17 -2.18 0.41
CA HIS A 9 -5.95 -3.61 0.68
C HIS A 9 -6.26 -4.49 -0.55
N SER A 10 -7.36 -4.22 -1.25
CA SER A 10 -7.65 -4.91 -2.52
C SER A 10 -6.57 -4.64 -3.58
N ALA A 11 -6.05 -3.41 -3.67
CA ALA A 11 -4.94 -3.08 -4.56
C ALA A 11 -3.67 -3.87 -4.23
N LEU A 12 -3.30 -3.97 -2.94
CA LEU A 12 -2.18 -4.81 -2.50
C LEU A 12 -2.40 -6.29 -2.89
N HIS A 13 -3.61 -6.81 -2.72
CA HIS A 13 -3.94 -8.17 -3.14
C HIS A 13 -3.79 -8.35 -4.66
N THR A 14 -4.22 -7.38 -5.48
CA THR A 14 -4.03 -7.38 -6.94
C THR A 14 -2.55 -7.36 -7.32
N LEU A 15 -1.70 -6.72 -6.51
CA LEU A 15 -0.24 -6.74 -6.65
C LEU A 15 0.40 -8.04 -6.12
N GLY A 16 -0.39 -9.01 -5.66
CA GLY A 16 0.09 -10.28 -5.09
C GLY A 16 0.56 -10.19 -3.64
N ILE A 17 0.33 -9.06 -2.97
CA ILE A 17 0.71 -8.83 -1.58
C ILE A 17 -0.49 -9.11 -0.68
N THR A 18 -0.44 -10.22 0.04
CA THR A 18 -1.52 -10.62 0.95
C THR A 18 -1.20 -10.21 2.38
N LEU A 19 -1.97 -9.27 2.95
CA LEU A 19 -1.86 -8.94 4.37
C LEU A 19 -2.68 -9.96 5.18
N SER A 20 -2.04 -10.63 6.14
CA SER A 20 -2.73 -11.55 7.05
C SER A 20 -3.80 -10.83 7.88
N HIS A 21 -4.96 -11.48 8.08
CA HIS A 21 -6.07 -10.99 8.91
C HIS A 21 -5.77 -10.95 10.42
N ALA A 22 -4.62 -11.46 10.85
CA ALA A 22 -4.18 -11.46 12.24
C ALA A 22 -4.12 -10.03 12.85
N PRO A 23 -4.33 -9.87 14.17
CA PRO A 23 -4.21 -8.57 14.86
C PRO A 23 -2.85 -7.91 14.57
N GLY A 24 -2.80 -6.57 14.50
CA GLY A 24 -1.61 -5.83 14.03
C GLY A 24 -1.61 -5.48 12.53
N ARG A 25 -2.80 -5.44 11.90
CA ARG A 25 -2.95 -5.17 10.46
C ARG A 25 -2.44 -3.78 10.05
N TYR A 26 -2.60 -2.77 10.90
CA TYR A 26 -2.11 -1.42 10.62
C TYR A 26 -0.59 -1.36 10.55
N SER A 27 0.11 -1.95 11.53
CA SER A 27 1.58 -2.00 11.53
C SER A 27 2.12 -2.75 10.31
N ARG A 28 1.54 -3.91 9.97
CA ARG A 28 1.90 -4.65 8.74
C ARG A 28 1.63 -3.86 7.47
N TYR A 29 0.54 -3.09 7.44
CA TYR A 29 0.24 -2.22 6.31
C TYR A 29 1.34 -1.17 6.14
N ILE A 30 1.70 -0.46 7.22
CA ILE A 30 2.78 0.54 7.18
C ILE A 30 4.12 -0.10 6.79
N GLU A 31 4.48 -1.25 7.36
CA GLU A 31 5.69 -1.99 6.98
C GLU A 31 5.68 -2.36 5.49
N THR A 32 4.52 -2.75 4.95
CA THR A 32 4.38 -3.08 3.53
C THR A 32 4.56 -1.85 2.65
N ILE A 33 3.98 -0.71 3.03
CA ILE A 33 4.18 0.57 2.32
C ILE A 33 5.65 0.98 2.35
N ASP A 34 6.32 0.86 3.50
CA ASP A 34 7.75 1.15 3.64
C ASP A 34 8.61 0.23 2.77
N GLN A 35 8.29 -1.06 2.68
CA GLN A 35 8.97 -2.00 1.79
C GLN A 35 8.75 -1.67 0.31
N LEU A 36 7.53 -1.28 -0.07
CA LEU A 36 7.22 -0.85 -1.44
C LEU A 36 7.99 0.41 -1.82
N LEU A 37 8.12 1.36 -0.88
CA LEU A 37 8.91 2.57 -1.08
C LEU A 37 10.41 2.28 -1.13
N ALA A 38 10.91 1.34 -0.32
CA ALA A 38 12.31 0.94 -0.33
C ALA A 38 12.71 0.22 -1.64
N THR A 39 11.79 -0.53 -2.23
CA THR A 39 12.00 -1.28 -3.49
C THR A 39 11.60 -0.48 -4.74
N ALA A 40 11.14 0.76 -4.55
CA ALA A 40 10.53 1.53 -5.61
C ALA A 40 11.55 1.94 -6.70
N PRO A 41 11.18 1.86 -7.99
CA PRO A 41 12.03 2.31 -9.09
C PRO A 41 12.30 3.82 -9.02
N ALA A 42 13.37 4.27 -9.68
CA ALA A 42 13.86 5.65 -9.59
C ALA A 42 12.79 6.72 -9.88
N LEU A 43 11.80 6.43 -10.74
CA LEU A 43 10.67 7.32 -11.01
C LEU A 43 9.82 7.65 -9.79
N ILE A 44 9.71 6.73 -8.83
CA ILE A 44 8.83 6.86 -7.67
C ILE A 44 9.60 6.82 -6.35
N ARG A 45 10.93 6.95 -6.40
CA ARG A 45 11.81 6.97 -5.23
C ARG A 45 11.53 8.13 -4.28
N ASN A 46 10.94 9.22 -4.77
CA ASN A 46 10.57 10.39 -3.98
C ASN A 46 9.13 10.33 -3.45
N TRP A 47 8.41 9.24 -3.69
CA TRP A 47 7.05 9.11 -3.20
C TRP A 47 7.04 9.02 -1.69
N THR A 48 6.10 9.73 -1.08
CA THR A 48 5.80 9.58 0.34
C THR A 48 4.87 8.38 0.54
N PRO A 49 4.74 7.86 1.78
CA PRO A 49 3.72 6.87 2.11
C PRO A 49 2.32 7.29 1.67
N ARG A 50 2.03 8.60 1.67
CA ARG A 50 0.75 9.15 1.22
C ARG A 50 0.56 9.10 -0.30
N ASP A 51 1.63 9.27 -1.08
CA ASP A 51 1.56 9.16 -2.53
C ASP A 51 1.33 7.71 -2.94
N MET A 52 2.02 6.77 -2.28
CA MET A 52 1.81 5.34 -2.46
C MET A 52 0.39 4.92 -2.07
N ASP A 53 -0.11 5.40 -0.93
CA ASP A 53 -1.48 5.17 -0.47
C ASP A 53 -2.53 5.67 -1.48
N THR A 54 -2.29 6.85 -2.06
CA THR A 54 -3.15 7.44 -3.08
C THR A 54 -3.11 6.62 -4.38
N ALA A 55 -1.93 6.15 -4.80
CA ALA A 55 -1.80 5.28 -5.97
C ALA A 55 -2.54 3.95 -5.78
N LEU A 56 -2.41 3.31 -4.60
CA LEU A 56 -3.15 2.10 -4.24
C LEU A 56 -4.66 2.34 -4.24
N TYR A 57 -5.11 3.48 -3.73
CA TYR A 57 -6.52 3.86 -3.76
C TYR A 57 -7.07 3.93 -5.19
N TRP A 58 -6.33 4.52 -6.13
CA TRP A 58 -6.74 4.64 -7.55
C TRP A 58 -6.60 3.33 -8.33
N LEU A 59 -5.70 2.43 -7.95
CA LEU A 59 -5.50 1.15 -8.64
C LEU A 59 -6.74 0.24 -8.58
N ASN A 60 -7.58 0.38 -7.55
CA ASN A 60 -8.72 -0.50 -7.30
C ASN A 60 -10.08 0.22 -7.46
N THR A 61 -10.18 1.18 -8.38
CA THR A 61 -11.46 1.86 -8.72
C THR A 61 -12.28 1.17 -9.82
N THR A 62 -11.82 0.03 -10.32
CA THR A 62 -12.55 -0.87 -11.25
C THR A 62 -13.09 -2.07 -10.52
#